data_AF-A0A3M1N8G4-F1
#
_entry.id   AF-A0A3M1N8G4-F1
#
_cell.length_a   1.000
_cell.length_b   1.000
_cell.length_c   1.000
_cell.angle_alpha   90.00
_cell.angle_beta   90.00
_cell.angle_gamma   90.00
#
_symmetry.space_group_name_H-M   'P 1'
#
loop_
_entity.id
_entity.type
_entity.pdbx_description
1 polymer ?
#
loop_
_entity_poly.entity_id
_entity_poly.type
_entity_poly.pdbx_seq_one_letter_code
_entity_poly.pdbx_strand_id
1 'polypeptide(L)'
;MAVTLVGTPTSTGVKEKSSFTFSHTVPTGQTDTVLVVDVGARNAHATAVSFAGQALTKVTGPTTGTARTSQWILVNPPTGTGTVSVTLSAAAGFIVAGARTFAGVDQTTPTVSGSAASAQGTSNAPSVTSTASDASGMLVDAVYLNAQTNTLNPSAGQTLDWSASIETQPGRGSHLVPSGSTGATLSYSAGKSGAWCVVASCLAPAAAGGGDTPVAGSQASTVDTGSAGSSAVVTAGGQGTSTDAGSTGVPGLVVGGSQAASPSAALAGGPVVSVPGSSGSETDTGRSAGAFVAGSQASTVASAAPGAPQMIARTGLQGVEADSGTS
;
A
#
# COMPACT_ATOMS: atom_id res chain seq x y z
N MET A 1 7.06 -3.31 -5.01
CA MET A 1 7.03 -3.36 -6.49
C MET A 1 6.56 -2.00 -6.98
N ALA A 2 6.96 -1.53 -8.17
CA ALA A 2 6.47 -0.25 -8.68
C ALA A 2 5.03 -0.40 -9.20
N VAL A 3 4.16 0.56 -8.86
CA VAL A 3 2.80 0.61 -9.41
C VAL A 3 2.86 0.97 -10.89
N THR A 4 2.12 0.26 -11.72
CA THR A 4 2.07 0.51 -13.18
C THR A 4 0.65 0.47 -13.70
N LEU A 5 0.32 1.35 -14.66
CA LEU A 5 -0.91 1.24 -15.44
C LEU A 5 -0.78 0.06 -16.40
N VAL A 6 -1.80 -0.80 -16.46
CA VAL A 6 -1.81 -2.01 -17.28
C VAL A 6 -3.09 -2.10 -18.11
N GLY A 7 -2.95 -2.67 -19.32
CA GLY A 7 -4.06 -2.75 -20.26
C GLY A 7 -4.42 -1.41 -20.88
N THR A 8 -5.60 -1.35 -21.47
CA THR A 8 -6.09 -0.15 -22.15
C THR A 8 -7.18 0.50 -21.28
N PRO A 9 -7.00 1.75 -20.83
CA PRO A 9 -8.06 2.51 -20.19
C PRO A 9 -9.32 2.57 -21.08
N THR A 10 -10.49 2.50 -20.47
CA THR A 10 -11.77 2.72 -21.18
C THR A 10 -12.45 3.96 -20.65
N SER A 11 -13.28 4.59 -21.48
CA SER A 11 -14.05 5.76 -21.06
C SER A 11 -15.37 5.87 -21.81
N THR A 12 -16.29 6.65 -21.24
CA THR A 12 -17.60 6.89 -21.82
C THR A 12 -18.09 8.30 -21.49
N GLY A 13 -18.96 8.84 -22.35
CA GLY A 13 -19.69 10.08 -22.14
C GLY A 13 -21.17 9.86 -22.42
N VAL A 14 -22.03 10.20 -21.45
CA VAL A 14 -23.49 10.04 -21.56
C VAL A 14 -24.21 11.27 -21.00
N LYS A 15 -25.48 11.44 -21.35
CA LYS A 15 -26.32 12.56 -20.89
C LYS A 15 -27.71 12.09 -20.47
N GLU A 16 -28.32 12.85 -19.57
CA GLU A 16 -29.69 12.67 -19.07
C GLU A 16 -29.94 11.26 -18.52
N LYS A 17 -29.03 10.79 -17.64
CA LYS A 17 -29.08 9.46 -17.02
C LYS A 17 -28.95 9.54 -15.51
N SER A 18 -29.66 8.68 -14.79
CA SER A 18 -29.43 8.37 -13.36
C SER A 18 -28.57 7.13 -13.15
N SER A 19 -28.39 6.30 -14.19
CA SER A 19 -27.47 5.16 -14.21
C SER A 19 -26.97 4.88 -15.62
N PHE A 20 -25.79 4.28 -15.73
CA PHE A 20 -25.20 3.88 -17.01
C PHE A 20 -24.19 2.76 -16.82
N THR A 21 -23.82 2.12 -17.93
CA THR A 21 -22.84 1.04 -17.96
C THR A 21 -21.86 1.22 -19.10
N PHE A 22 -20.64 0.70 -18.95
CA PHE A 22 -19.67 0.58 -20.04
C PHE A 22 -18.73 -0.62 -19.79
N SER A 23 -18.04 -1.06 -20.84
CA SER A 23 -17.13 -2.21 -20.75
C SER A 23 -15.72 -1.78 -20.32
N HIS A 24 -15.06 -2.63 -19.54
CA HIS A 24 -13.62 -2.52 -19.26
C HIS A 24 -13.00 -3.92 -19.25
N THR A 25 -11.76 -4.03 -19.71
CA THR A 25 -11.02 -5.29 -19.72
C THR A 25 -9.84 -5.20 -18.77
N VAL A 26 -9.87 -6.00 -17.72
CA VAL A 26 -8.75 -6.18 -16.79
C VAL A 26 -7.79 -7.20 -17.43
N PRO A 27 -6.52 -6.84 -17.70
CA PRO A 27 -5.56 -7.78 -18.31
C PRO A 27 -5.36 -9.04 -17.47
N THR A 28 -5.15 -10.17 -18.14
CA THR A 28 -4.72 -11.41 -17.49
C THR A 28 -3.21 -11.39 -17.22
N GLY A 29 -2.74 -12.22 -16.27
CA GLY A 29 -1.31 -12.40 -15.99
C GLY A 29 -0.65 -11.33 -15.12
N GLN A 30 -1.41 -10.33 -14.66
CA GLN A 30 -0.93 -9.32 -13.72
C GLN A 30 -1.14 -9.75 -12.27
N THR A 31 -0.24 -9.35 -11.37
CA THR A 31 -0.38 -9.53 -9.92
C THR A 31 -0.74 -8.21 -9.24
N ASP A 32 -1.36 -8.31 -8.07
CA ASP A 32 -1.64 -7.17 -7.19
C ASP A 32 -2.39 -6.05 -7.92
N THR A 33 -3.50 -6.42 -8.56
CA THR A 33 -4.25 -5.51 -9.42
C THR A 33 -5.29 -4.70 -8.65
N VAL A 34 -5.45 -3.45 -9.04
CA VAL A 34 -6.53 -2.56 -8.58
C VAL A 34 -7.16 -1.91 -9.80
N LEU A 35 -8.49 -1.95 -9.87
CA LEU A 35 -9.27 -1.20 -10.84
C LEU A 35 -9.65 0.14 -10.23
N VAL A 36 -9.30 1.25 -10.88
CA VAL A 36 -9.74 2.60 -10.56
C VAL A 36 -10.85 3.00 -11.54
N VAL A 37 -11.96 3.49 -11.02
CA VAL A 37 -13.05 4.09 -11.81
C VAL A 37 -13.29 5.52 -11.34
N ASP A 38 -13.26 6.44 -12.30
CA ASP A 38 -13.54 7.85 -12.09
C ASP A 38 -14.88 8.21 -12.71
N VAL A 39 -15.71 8.95 -11.99
CA VAL A 39 -17.03 9.41 -12.47
C VAL A 39 -17.16 10.91 -12.27
N GLY A 40 -17.25 11.62 -13.39
CA GLY A 40 -17.52 13.05 -13.49
C GLY A 40 -18.96 13.32 -13.91
N ALA A 41 -19.68 14.20 -13.22
CA ALA A 41 -21.06 14.54 -13.56
C ALA A 41 -21.45 15.98 -13.20
N ARG A 42 -22.41 16.51 -13.96
CA ARG A 42 -23.06 17.80 -13.67
C ARG A 42 -24.24 17.60 -12.73
N ASN A 43 -24.26 18.31 -11.61
CA ASN A 43 -25.36 18.38 -10.63
C ASN A 43 -25.79 17.04 -9.97
N ALA A 44 -25.18 15.90 -10.31
CA ALA A 44 -25.32 14.63 -9.59
C ALA A 44 -23.94 14.08 -9.23
N HIS A 45 -23.88 13.15 -8.27
CA HIS A 45 -22.66 12.41 -7.94
C HIS A 45 -22.93 10.91 -7.98
N ALA A 46 -21.89 10.11 -8.20
CA ALA A 46 -21.99 8.66 -8.11
C ALA A 46 -22.27 8.23 -6.67
N THR A 47 -23.24 7.34 -6.49
CA THR A 47 -23.62 6.74 -5.20
C THR A 47 -23.22 5.27 -5.12
N ALA A 48 -23.12 4.59 -6.27
CA ALA A 48 -22.62 3.22 -6.35
C ALA A 48 -21.89 3.01 -7.67
N VAL A 49 -20.79 2.27 -7.61
CA VAL A 49 -20.04 1.80 -8.76
C VAL A 49 -19.72 0.32 -8.56
N SER A 50 -19.86 -0.50 -9.60
CA SER A 50 -19.50 -1.92 -9.56
C SER A 50 -18.81 -2.34 -10.86
N PHE A 51 -17.97 -3.36 -10.79
CA PHE A 51 -17.37 -4.01 -11.95
C PHE A 51 -17.63 -5.52 -11.91
N ALA A 52 -18.20 -6.07 -12.99
CA ALA A 52 -18.57 -7.49 -13.08
C ALA A 52 -19.41 -7.97 -11.88
N GLY A 53 -20.29 -7.10 -11.36
CA GLY A 53 -21.12 -7.37 -10.19
C GLY A 53 -20.45 -7.12 -8.83
N GLN A 54 -19.14 -6.88 -8.76
CA GLN A 54 -18.43 -6.55 -7.52
C GLN A 54 -18.46 -5.05 -7.24
N ALA A 55 -18.88 -4.65 -6.04
CA ALA A 55 -18.95 -3.24 -5.65
C ALA A 55 -17.54 -2.64 -5.47
N LEU A 56 -17.36 -1.42 -5.97
CA LEU A 56 -16.16 -0.62 -5.72
C LEU A 56 -16.32 0.18 -4.42
N THR A 57 -15.20 0.48 -3.78
CA THR A 57 -15.13 1.37 -2.62
C THR A 57 -14.80 2.80 -3.09
N LYS A 58 -15.53 3.79 -2.59
CA LYS A 58 -15.24 5.20 -2.90
C LYS A 58 -13.98 5.65 -2.16
N VAL A 59 -13.01 6.22 -2.88
CA VAL A 59 -11.80 6.81 -2.31
C VAL A 59 -12.06 8.26 -1.91
N THR A 60 -12.56 9.07 -2.85
CA THR A 60 -12.82 10.49 -2.62
C THR A 60 -13.79 11.06 -3.65
N GLY A 61 -14.31 12.26 -3.40
CA GLY A 61 -15.12 13.02 -4.33
C GLY A 61 -16.26 13.79 -3.65
N PRO A 62 -16.39 15.10 -3.90
CA PRO A 62 -17.41 15.93 -3.27
C PRO A 62 -18.82 15.54 -3.72
N THR A 63 -19.80 15.80 -2.85
CA THR A 63 -21.23 15.57 -3.11
C THR A 63 -21.99 16.86 -3.43
N THR A 64 -21.35 18.02 -3.27
CA THR A 64 -21.87 19.36 -3.53
C THR A 64 -21.23 19.99 -4.76
N GLY A 65 -21.62 21.21 -5.13
CA GLY A 65 -21.13 21.88 -6.34
C GLY A 65 -21.86 21.45 -7.62
N THR A 66 -21.61 22.18 -8.71
CA THR A 66 -22.23 21.92 -10.03
C THR A 66 -21.45 20.93 -10.88
N ALA A 67 -20.12 20.94 -10.75
CA ALA A 67 -19.22 19.94 -11.33
C ALA A 67 -18.79 19.01 -10.19
N ARG A 68 -18.92 17.70 -10.37
CA ARG A 68 -18.56 16.71 -9.36
C ARG A 68 -17.75 15.61 -10.00
N THR A 69 -16.71 15.16 -9.31
CA THR A 69 -15.89 14.02 -9.71
C THR A 69 -15.68 13.14 -8.50
N SER A 70 -15.71 11.83 -8.70
CA SER A 70 -15.43 10.85 -7.65
C SER A 70 -14.54 9.75 -8.18
N GLN A 71 -13.69 9.23 -7.30
CA GLN A 71 -12.77 8.14 -7.58
C GLN A 71 -13.15 6.93 -6.73
N TRP A 72 -13.14 5.76 -7.36
CA TRP A 72 -13.57 4.49 -6.80
C TRP A 72 -12.54 3.41 -7.12
N ILE A 73 -12.35 2.45 -6.21
CA ILE A 73 -11.41 1.35 -6.40
C ILE A 73 -12.03 -0.02 -6.14
N LEU A 74 -11.59 -1.02 -6.89
CA LEU A 74 -11.81 -2.45 -6.61
C LEU A 74 -10.45 -3.11 -6.53
N VAL A 75 -10.16 -3.69 -5.36
CA VAL A 75 -8.99 -4.53 -5.12
C VAL A 75 -9.24 -5.91 -5.72
N ASN A 76 -8.21 -6.50 -6.34
CA ASN A 76 -8.27 -7.80 -6.99
C ASN A 76 -9.48 -7.96 -7.94
N PRO A 77 -9.65 -7.06 -8.94
CA PRO A 77 -10.77 -7.15 -9.87
C PRO A 77 -10.70 -8.45 -10.69
N PRO A 78 -11.85 -9.08 -11.03
CA PRO A 78 -11.87 -10.22 -11.93
C PRO A 78 -11.18 -9.90 -13.26
N THR A 79 -10.33 -10.79 -13.76
CA THR A 79 -9.65 -10.59 -15.04
C THR A 79 -10.59 -10.84 -16.22
N GLY A 80 -10.25 -10.26 -17.38
CA GLY A 80 -11.07 -10.31 -18.59
C GLY A 80 -12.04 -9.14 -18.70
N THR A 81 -12.96 -9.25 -19.66
CA THR A 81 -13.94 -8.21 -19.96
C THR A 81 -15.09 -8.27 -18.99
N GLY A 82 -15.35 -7.16 -18.30
CA GLY A 82 -16.48 -6.99 -17.39
C GLY A 82 -17.22 -5.68 -17.65
N THR A 83 -18.41 -5.58 -17.05
CA THR A 83 -19.22 -4.36 -17.12
C THR A 83 -18.98 -3.49 -15.89
N VAL A 84 -18.60 -2.24 -16.11
CA VAL A 84 -18.70 -1.18 -15.11
C VAL A 84 -20.14 -0.67 -15.10
N SER A 85 -20.77 -0.67 -13.92
CA SER A 85 -22.11 -0.13 -13.70
C SER A 85 -22.04 1.02 -12.69
N VAL A 86 -22.69 2.13 -13.01
CA VAL A 86 -22.70 3.34 -12.20
C VAL A 86 -24.12 3.78 -11.92
N THR A 87 -24.40 4.10 -10.66
CA THR A 87 -25.65 4.73 -10.21
C THR A 87 -25.34 6.11 -9.63
N LEU A 88 -26.16 7.09 -9.98
CA LEU A 88 -26.04 8.48 -9.56
C LEU A 88 -27.14 8.85 -8.56
N SER A 89 -26.90 9.90 -7.78
CA SER A 89 -27.85 10.45 -6.83
C SER A 89 -29.14 10.99 -7.45
N ALA A 90 -29.09 11.35 -8.74
CA ALA A 90 -30.18 11.87 -9.56
C ALA A 90 -29.80 11.78 -11.04
N ALA A 91 -30.72 12.09 -11.94
CA ALA A 91 -30.37 12.26 -13.36
C ALA A 91 -29.38 13.43 -13.53
N ALA A 92 -28.27 13.18 -14.22
CA ALA A 92 -27.30 14.21 -14.59
C ALA A 92 -27.35 14.51 -16.07
N GLY A 93 -27.32 15.80 -16.40
CA GLY A 93 -27.36 16.27 -17.79
C GLY A 93 -26.09 15.92 -18.57
N PHE A 94 -24.93 15.84 -17.93
CA PHE A 94 -23.67 15.47 -18.58
C PHE A 94 -22.84 14.63 -17.63
N ILE A 95 -22.37 13.49 -18.13
CA ILE A 95 -21.64 12.49 -17.37
C ILE A 95 -20.48 12.00 -18.23
N VAL A 96 -19.31 11.87 -17.62
CA VAL A 96 -18.12 11.26 -18.20
C VAL A 96 -17.53 10.31 -17.17
N ALA A 97 -17.00 9.20 -17.62
CA ALA A 97 -16.35 8.24 -16.74
C ALA A 97 -15.18 7.56 -17.45
N GLY A 98 -14.23 7.10 -16.64
CA GLY A 98 -13.10 6.31 -17.10
C GLY A 98 -12.77 5.18 -16.15
N ALA A 99 -12.20 4.11 -16.68
CA ALA A 99 -11.74 2.95 -15.92
C ALA A 99 -10.30 2.62 -16.31
N ARG A 100 -9.47 2.34 -15.30
CA ARG A 100 -8.02 2.08 -15.42
C ARG A 100 -7.64 0.93 -14.51
N THR A 101 -6.87 -0.02 -15.02
CA THR A 101 -6.31 -1.10 -14.19
C THR A 101 -4.85 -0.79 -13.87
N PHE A 102 -4.47 -0.91 -12.61
CA PHE A 102 -3.09 -0.80 -12.15
C PHE A 102 -2.63 -2.14 -11.57
N ALA A 103 -1.35 -2.46 -11.72
CA ALA A 103 -0.70 -3.64 -11.15
C ALA A 103 0.39 -3.24 -10.15
N GLY A 104 0.77 -4.16 -9.27
CA GLY A 104 1.78 -3.92 -8.24
C GLY A 104 1.28 -3.02 -7.11
N VAL A 105 -0.03 -3.00 -6.83
CA VAL A 105 -0.67 -2.17 -5.81
C VAL A 105 -0.93 -2.99 -4.55
N ASP A 106 -0.69 -2.43 -3.37
CA ASP A 106 -0.96 -3.10 -2.09
C ASP A 106 -2.44 -3.53 -1.99
N GLN A 107 -2.69 -4.83 -1.77
CA GLN A 107 -4.03 -5.41 -1.74
C GLN A 107 -4.74 -5.26 -0.38
N THR A 108 -4.02 -4.78 0.64
CA THR A 108 -4.56 -4.52 1.98
C THR A 108 -4.79 -3.03 2.21
N THR A 109 -3.85 -2.20 1.77
CA THR A 109 -3.92 -0.74 1.86
C THR A 109 -3.66 -0.10 0.49
N PRO A 110 -4.61 -0.18 -0.45
CA PRO A 110 -4.39 0.19 -1.86
C PRO A 110 -4.13 1.67 -2.11
N THR A 111 -4.36 2.53 -1.11
CA THR A 111 -4.06 3.97 -1.19
C THR A 111 -3.17 4.40 -0.04
N VAL A 112 -2.17 5.23 -0.33
CA VAL A 112 -1.32 5.86 0.69
C VAL A 112 -2.20 6.71 1.60
N SER A 113 -2.07 6.52 2.91
CA SER A 113 -2.83 7.28 3.91
C SER A 113 -2.61 8.78 3.74
N GLY A 114 -3.70 9.57 3.79
CA GLY A 114 -3.64 11.03 3.60
C GLY A 114 -3.45 11.52 2.15
N SER A 115 -3.32 10.61 1.17
CA SER A 115 -3.15 11.00 -0.24
C SER A 115 -4.46 11.37 -0.94
N ALA A 116 -5.61 10.91 -0.43
CA ALA A 116 -6.91 11.20 -1.01
C ALA A 116 -7.25 12.69 -0.88
N ALA A 117 -7.44 13.36 -2.02
CA ALA A 117 -7.68 14.78 -2.10
C ALA A 117 -8.80 15.10 -3.09
N SER A 118 -9.48 16.23 -2.87
CA SER A 118 -10.42 16.78 -3.85
C SER A 118 -10.41 18.29 -3.81
N ALA A 119 -10.65 18.91 -4.96
CA ALA A 119 -10.71 20.35 -5.10
C ALA A 119 -11.81 20.73 -6.10
N GLN A 120 -12.40 21.91 -5.91
CA GLN A 120 -13.43 22.48 -6.77
C GLN A 120 -13.16 23.96 -6.98
N GLY A 121 -13.62 24.48 -8.12
CA GLY A 121 -13.50 25.90 -8.42
C GLY A 121 -14.15 26.28 -9.73
N THR A 122 -13.96 27.54 -10.12
CA THR A 122 -14.39 28.07 -11.41
C THR A 122 -13.21 28.77 -12.06
N SER A 123 -12.59 28.12 -13.03
CA SER A 123 -11.45 28.66 -13.79
C SER A 123 -11.24 27.80 -15.04
N ASN A 124 -10.23 28.14 -15.83
CA ASN A 124 -9.70 27.29 -16.91
C ASN A 124 -8.45 26.50 -16.48
N ALA A 125 -8.15 26.47 -15.17
CA ALA A 125 -6.99 25.81 -14.59
C ALA A 125 -7.40 24.95 -13.37
N PRO A 126 -8.10 23.82 -13.58
CA PRO A 126 -8.40 22.88 -12.50
C PRO A 126 -7.13 22.34 -11.86
N SER A 127 -7.09 22.25 -10.53
CA SER A 127 -5.95 21.65 -9.82
C SER A 127 -6.37 21.04 -8.49
N VAL A 128 -5.60 20.06 -8.01
CA VAL A 128 -5.70 19.46 -6.69
C VAL A 128 -4.31 19.10 -6.19
N THR A 129 -4.08 19.24 -4.90
CA THR A 129 -2.83 18.82 -4.26
C THR A 129 -3.09 17.58 -3.41
N SER A 130 -2.41 16.48 -3.74
CA SER A 130 -2.22 15.39 -2.79
C SER A 130 -1.04 15.75 -1.89
N THR A 131 -1.19 15.55 -0.58
CA THR A 131 -0.13 15.89 0.41
C THR A 131 0.74 14.69 0.78
N ALA A 132 0.38 13.50 0.30
CA ALA A 132 1.12 12.27 0.54
C ALA A 132 1.24 11.44 -0.74
N SER A 133 2.38 10.78 -0.89
CA SER A 133 2.64 9.82 -1.95
C SER A 133 3.63 8.77 -1.49
N ASP A 134 3.90 7.80 -2.36
CA ASP A 134 5.01 6.87 -2.22
C ASP A 134 5.85 6.94 -3.50
N ALA A 135 7.18 6.89 -3.36
CA ALA A 135 8.11 6.97 -4.50
C ALA A 135 7.98 5.78 -5.48
N SER A 136 7.50 4.63 -5.01
CA SER A 136 7.15 3.46 -5.83
C SER A 136 5.65 3.35 -6.11
N GLY A 137 4.86 4.27 -5.56
CA GLY A 137 3.42 4.37 -5.80
C GLY A 137 3.08 5.08 -7.10
N MET A 138 1.79 5.40 -7.26
CA MET A 138 1.29 6.15 -8.41
C MET A 138 0.27 7.19 -7.96
N LEU A 139 0.48 8.47 -8.26
CA LEU A 139 -0.58 9.46 -8.11
C LEU A 139 -1.54 9.33 -9.29
N VAL A 140 -2.82 9.17 -9.00
CA VAL A 140 -3.89 9.06 -10.00
C VAL A 140 -4.93 10.13 -9.71
N ASP A 141 -5.36 10.84 -10.75
CA ASP A 141 -6.37 11.87 -10.63
C ASP A 141 -7.42 11.78 -11.74
N ALA A 142 -8.50 12.52 -11.54
CA ALA A 142 -9.51 12.75 -12.54
C ALA A 142 -10.20 14.10 -12.36
N VAL A 143 -10.59 14.69 -13.48
CA VAL A 143 -11.26 15.97 -13.56
C VAL A 143 -12.55 15.86 -14.36
N TYR A 144 -13.58 16.57 -13.89
CA TYR A 144 -14.74 16.95 -14.67
C TYR A 144 -14.78 18.46 -14.78
N LEU A 145 -14.95 18.97 -16.00
CA LEU A 145 -15.09 20.39 -16.26
C LEU A 145 -16.45 20.65 -16.90
N ASN A 146 -17.27 21.46 -16.25
CA ASN A 146 -18.49 22.02 -16.81
C ASN A 146 -18.15 23.35 -17.48
N ALA A 147 -17.50 23.25 -18.63
CA ALA A 147 -17.19 24.38 -19.52
C ALA A 147 -17.36 23.90 -20.95
N GLN A 148 -17.99 24.70 -21.82
CA GLN A 148 -18.27 24.36 -23.22
C GLN A 148 -16.99 24.34 -24.09
N THR A 149 -16.11 23.38 -23.83
CA THR A 149 -14.80 23.18 -24.46
C THR A 149 -14.44 21.70 -24.58
N ASN A 150 -13.73 21.31 -25.63
CA ASN A 150 -13.15 19.96 -25.72
C ASN A 150 -11.66 19.93 -25.39
N THR A 151 -11.07 21.09 -25.12
CA THR A 151 -9.67 21.19 -24.69
C THR A 151 -9.61 21.14 -23.17
N LEU A 152 -9.05 20.03 -22.67
CA LEU A 152 -8.73 19.81 -21.27
C LEU A 152 -7.54 18.85 -21.24
N ASN A 153 -6.37 19.37 -20.88
CA ASN A 153 -5.10 18.65 -20.96
C ASN A 153 -4.42 18.67 -19.59
N PRO A 154 -3.85 17.54 -19.12
CA PRO A 154 -3.05 17.52 -17.91
C PRO A 154 -1.79 18.37 -18.10
N SER A 155 -1.22 18.82 -16.99
CA SER A 155 0.01 19.62 -16.98
C SER A 155 1.25 18.75 -17.24
N ALA A 156 2.37 19.39 -17.57
CA ALA A 156 3.62 18.66 -17.82
C ALA A 156 3.99 17.75 -16.63
N GLY A 157 4.45 16.53 -16.93
CA GLY A 157 4.80 15.50 -15.94
C GLY A 157 3.64 14.56 -15.56
N GLN A 158 2.41 14.86 -15.96
CA GLN A 158 1.28 13.93 -15.89
C GLN A 158 1.05 13.24 -17.24
N THR A 159 0.70 11.95 -17.20
CA THR A 159 0.33 11.15 -18.37
C THR A 159 -1.18 11.04 -18.44
N LEU A 160 -1.79 11.49 -19.54
CA LEU A 160 -3.21 11.31 -19.78
C LEU A 160 -3.53 9.84 -20.06
N ASP A 161 -4.46 9.27 -19.31
CA ASP A 161 -4.85 7.86 -19.44
C ASP A 161 -6.16 7.68 -20.19
N TRP A 162 -7.16 8.49 -19.84
CA TRP A 162 -8.47 8.42 -20.45
C TRP A 162 -9.04 9.82 -20.69
N SER A 163 -9.81 9.93 -21.77
CA SER A 163 -10.49 11.15 -22.14
C SER A 163 -11.87 10.87 -22.69
N ALA A 164 -12.89 11.45 -22.06
CA ALA A 164 -14.25 11.45 -22.59
C ALA A 164 -14.78 12.87 -22.67
N SER A 165 -15.57 13.13 -23.69
CA SER A 165 -16.37 14.35 -23.81
C SER A 165 -17.79 13.93 -24.15
N ILE A 166 -18.76 14.56 -23.49
CA ILE A 166 -20.15 14.54 -23.95
C ILE A 166 -20.48 15.94 -24.43
N GLU A 167 -20.71 16.05 -25.74
CA GLU A 167 -20.81 17.33 -26.46
C GLU A 167 -19.56 18.19 -26.23
N THR A 168 -19.66 19.20 -25.38
CA THR A 168 -18.58 20.12 -25.05
C THR A 168 -18.18 20.06 -23.59
N GLN A 169 -18.61 19.04 -22.82
CA GLN A 169 -18.26 18.89 -21.41
C GLN A 169 -17.23 17.77 -21.24
N PRO A 170 -15.95 18.10 -20.98
CA PRO A 170 -14.89 17.12 -20.93
C PRO A 170 -14.68 16.56 -19.52
N GLY A 171 -14.23 15.31 -19.46
CA GLY A 171 -13.53 14.75 -18.31
C GLY A 171 -12.29 14.00 -18.73
N ARG A 172 -11.31 13.98 -17.85
CA ARG A 172 -10.00 13.36 -18.07
C ARG A 172 -9.58 12.64 -16.80
N GLY A 173 -8.78 11.60 -16.95
CA GLY A 173 -8.00 11.05 -15.85
C GLY A 173 -6.56 10.87 -16.28
N SER A 174 -5.65 11.17 -15.35
CA SER A 174 -4.22 11.09 -15.59
C SER A 174 -3.51 10.40 -14.42
N HIS A 175 -2.24 10.09 -14.61
CA HIS A 175 -1.38 9.66 -13.53
C HIS A 175 -0.04 10.41 -13.54
N LEU A 176 0.65 10.37 -12.42
CA LEU A 176 2.00 10.88 -12.23
C LEU A 176 2.77 9.92 -11.34
N VAL A 177 3.96 9.52 -11.80
CA VAL A 177 4.92 8.77 -10.98
C VAL A 177 5.57 9.75 -9.99
N PRO A 178 5.37 9.61 -8.67
CA PRO A 178 5.92 10.53 -7.69
C PRO A 178 7.44 10.44 -7.65
N SER A 179 8.13 11.57 -7.50
CA SER A 179 9.59 11.60 -7.28
C SER A 179 9.98 11.37 -5.81
N GLY A 180 9.01 11.22 -4.91
CA GLY A 180 9.20 11.06 -3.47
C GLY A 180 7.86 10.87 -2.73
N SER A 181 7.88 11.02 -1.41
CA SER A 181 6.71 10.73 -0.54
C SER A 181 5.88 11.95 -0.09
N THR A 182 6.17 13.14 -0.62
CA THR A 182 5.57 14.42 -0.18
C THR A 182 4.30 14.81 -0.95
N GLY A 183 3.75 13.93 -1.77
CA GLY A 183 2.65 14.24 -2.67
C GLY A 183 3.06 15.13 -3.85
N ALA A 184 2.07 15.54 -4.65
CA ALA A 184 2.25 16.46 -5.76
C ALA A 184 0.95 17.21 -6.07
N THR A 185 1.06 18.31 -6.80
CA THR A 185 -0.09 19.00 -7.38
C THR A 185 -0.38 18.42 -8.76
N LEU A 186 -1.60 17.93 -8.95
CA LEU A 186 -2.12 17.51 -10.24
C LEU A 186 -3.03 18.60 -10.80
N SER A 187 -2.93 18.87 -12.10
CA SER A 187 -3.50 20.09 -12.67
C SER A 187 -3.74 19.97 -14.16
N TYR A 188 -4.77 20.67 -14.62
CA TYR A 188 -5.19 20.69 -16.00
C TYR A 188 -5.24 22.12 -16.55
N SER A 189 -5.14 22.22 -17.86
CA SER A 189 -5.39 23.45 -18.61
C SER A 189 -6.56 23.24 -19.57
N ALA A 190 -7.47 24.21 -19.60
CA ALA A 190 -8.65 24.18 -20.45
C ALA A 190 -8.72 25.41 -21.37
N GLY A 191 -9.33 25.27 -22.54
CA GLY A 191 -9.54 26.40 -23.46
C GLY A 191 -10.62 27.38 -23.01
N LYS A 192 -11.44 27.00 -22.03
CA LYS A 192 -12.47 27.87 -21.44
C LYS A 192 -12.55 27.70 -19.93
N SER A 193 -12.99 28.76 -19.27
CA SER A 193 -13.32 28.74 -17.85
C SER A 193 -14.70 28.13 -17.62
N GLY A 194 -14.82 27.35 -16.55
CA GLY A 194 -16.09 26.84 -16.06
C GLY A 194 -15.92 26.18 -14.70
N ALA A 195 -17.02 25.71 -14.13
CA ALA A 195 -16.98 25.00 -12.85
C ALA A 195 -16.29 23.66 -13.04
N TRP A 196 -15.37 23.30 -12.15
CA TRP A 196 -14.62 22.05 -12.22
C TRP A 196 -14.56 21.36 -10.86
N CYS A 197 -14.32 20.06 -10.91
CA CYS A 197 -13.96 19.25 -9.76
C CYS A 197 -12.82 18.31 -10.15
N VAL A 198 -11.76 18.28 -9.34
CA VAL A 198 -10.65 17.34 -9.48
C VAL A 198 -10.58 16.47 -8.22
N VAL A 199 -10.33 15.18 -8.41
CA VAL A 199 -10.04 14.22 -7.34
C VAL A 199 -8.68 13.61 -7.58
N ALA A 200 -7.95 13.28 -6.52
CA ALA A 200 -6.68 12.57 -6.61
C ALA A 200 -6.51 11.60 -5.43
N SER A 201 -5.71 10.57 -5.63
CA SER A 201 -5.12 9.74 -4.57
C SER A 201 -3.79 9.17 -5.03
N CYS A 202 -3.01 8.63 -4.10
CA CYS A 202 -1.81 7.86 -4.43
C CYS A 202 -2.08 6.38 -4.17
N LEU A 203 -1.94 5.56 -5.20
CA LEU A 203 -1.95 4.10 -5.08
C LEU A 203 -0.67 3.65 -4.40
N ALA A 204 -0.83 2.86 -3.33
CA ALA A 204 0.30 2.33 -2.58
C ALA A 204 0.93 1.15 -3.31
N PRO A 205 2.27 1.08 -3.43
CA PRO A 205 2.94 -0.07 -4.00
C PRO A 205 2.75 -1.31 -3.12
N ALA A 206 2.51 -2.47 -3.72
CA ALA A 206 2.64 -3.74 -3.02
C ALA A 206 4.08 -3.87 -2.50
N ALA A 207 4.25 -4.41 -1.29
CA ALA A 207 5.57 -4.77 -0.79
C ALA A 207 6.30 -5.56 -1.88
N ALA A 208 7.54 -5.16 -2.21
CA ALA A 208 8.38 -6.04 -3.01
C ALA A 208 8.44 -7.36 -2.25
N GLY A 209 7.99 -8.45 -2.86
CA GLY A 209 7.84 -9.73 -2.17
C GLY A 209 9.16 -10.20 -1.57
N GLY A 210 9.52 -9.71 -0.38
CA GLY A 210 9.95 -10.55 0.71
C GLY A 210 8.70 -11.25 1.18
N GLY A 211 8.24 -12.23 0.39
CA GLY A 211 7.47 -13.28 1.02
C GLY A 211 8.40 -13.83 2.09
N ASP A 212 8.00 -13.73 3.35
CA ASP A 212 8.47 -14.69 4.34
C ASP A 212 8.14 -16.05 3.71
N THR A 213 9.10 -16.63 3.01
CA THR A 213 9.04 -18.04 2.66
C THR A 213 9.21 -18.72 4.00
N PRO A 214 8.17 -19.34 4.59
CA PRO A 214 8.43 -20.26 5.68
C PRO A 214 9.42 -21.28 5.11
N VAL A 215 10.65 -21.25 5.58
CA VAL A 215 11.66 -22.25 5.22
C VAL A 215 11.22 -23.53 5.91
N ALA A 216 10.30 -24.26 5.26
CA ALA A 216 9.93 -25.60 5.63
C ALA A 216 11.06 -26.52 5.15
N GLY A 217 12.01 -26.78 6.04
CA GLY A 217 13.11 -27.71 5.85
C GLY A 217 13.69 -28.10 7.20
N SER A 218 14.31 -29.27 7.29
CA SER A 218 14.92 -29.80 8.52
C SER A 218 16.06 -28.94 9.08
N GLN A 219 16.49 -27.91 8.35
CA GLN A 219 17.42 -26.87 8.76
C GLN A 219 16.98 -25.54 8.11
N ALA A 220 16.63 -24.55 8.92
CA ALA A 220 16.27 -23.21 8.45
C ALA A 220 17.23 -22.17 9.02
N SER A 221 17.80 -21.33 8.16
CA SER A 221 18.65 -20.20 8.53
C SER A 221 18.14 -18.95 7.85
N THR A 222 17.86 -17.90 8.61
CA THR A 222 17.48 -16.57 8.09
C THR A 222 18.42 -15.51 8.65
N VAL A 223 18.82 -14.57 7.78
CA VAL A 223 19.61 -13.38 8.16
C VAL A 223 18.72 -12.18 7.89
N ASP A 224 18.33 -11.47 8.95
CA ASP A 224 17.60 -10.21 8.80
C ASP A 224 18.60 -9.06 8.71
N THR A 225 18.54 -8.30 7.62
CA THR A 225 19.37 -7.10 7.40
C THR A 225 18.53 -5.83 7.28
N GLY A 226 17.23 -5.89 7.59
CA GLY A 226 16.28 -4.79 7.39
C GLY A 226 16.06 -3.89 8.60
N SER A 227 16.04 -2.57 8.37
CA SER A 227 15.61 -1.57 9.34
C SER A 227 14.13 -1.75 9.72
N ALA A 228 13.85 -1.86 11.02
CA ALA A 228 12.58 -1.73 11.74
C ALA A 228 11.29 -2.10 10.97
N GLY A 229 10.74 -3.31 11.22
CA GLY A 229 9.32 -3.57 11.00
C GLY A 229 8.89 -4.99 10.62
N SER A 230 9.81 -5.88 10.25
CA SER A 230 9.45 -7.26 9.91
C SER A 230 9.61 -8.20 11.10
N SER A 231 8.51 -8.78 11.59
CA SER A 231 8.57 -9.91 12.51
C SER A 231 8.89 -11.18 11.73
N ALA A 232 10.13 -11.66 11.80
CA ALA A 232 10.49 -12.98 11.27
C ALA A 232 9.99 -14.07 12.24
N VAL A 233 8.98 -14.87 11.84
CA VAL A 233 8.56 -16.06 12.60
C VAL A 233 9.26 -17.28 12.01
N VAL A 234 10.28 -17.81 12.70
CA VAL A 234 10.95 -19.06 12.32
C VAL A 234 10.28 -20.22 13.04
N THR A 235 9.40 -20.95 12.34
CA THR A 235 8.88 -22.25 12.82
C THR A 235 9.73 -23.37 12.20
N ALA A 236 10.82 -23.78 12.86
CA ALA A 236 11.69 -24.83 12.34
C ALA A 236 11.28 -26.22 12.88
N GLY A 237 11.15 -27.19 11.98
CA GLY A 237 11.25 -28.61 12.33
C GLY A 237 12.73 -28.99 12.39
N GLY A 238 13.27 -29.31 13.58
CA GLY A 238 14.63 -29.86 13.71
C GLY A 238 15.68 -28.88 14.25
N GLN A 239 16.16 -27.93 13.44
CA GLN A 239 17.21 -26.97 13.84
C GLN A 239 16.98 -25.57 13.23
N GLY A 240 17.07 -24.50 14.03
CA GLY A 240 16.87 -23.11 13.57
C GLY A 240 17.95 -22.14 14.08
N THR A 241 18.48 -21.31 13.18
CA THR A 241 19.42 -20.22 13.51
C THR A 241 18.94 -18.90 12.92
N SER A 242 18.90 -17.84 13.73
CA SER A 242 18.59 -16.48 13.27
C SER A 242 19.66 -15.50 13.73
N THR A 243 20.19 -14.69 12.81
CA THR A 243 21.17 -13.63 13.12
C THR A 243 20.48 -12.27 12.95
N ASP A 244 20.44 -11.46 14.00
CA ASP A 244 19.98 -10.07 13.96
C ASP A 244 21.19 -9.12 13.91
N ALA A 245 21.30 -8.35 12.82
CA ALA A 245 22.35 -7.34 12.62
C ALA A 245 21.80 -5.90 12.65
N GLY A 246 20.52 -5.71 12.99
CA GLY A 246 19.84 -4.41 13.00
C GLY A 246 20.21 -3.52 14.20
N SER A 247 20.21 -2.20 14.00
CA SER A 247 20.55 -1.22 15.05
C SER A 247 19.38 -0.79 15.93
N THR A 248 18.17 -1.28 15.66
CA THR A 248 16.94 -0.97 16.42
C THR A 248 16.19 -2.26 16.66
N GLY A 249 16.21 -2.76 17.90
CA GLY A 249 15.68 -4.07 18.28
C GLY A 249 14.28 -4.34 17.73
N VAL A 250 14.08 -5.54 17.20
CA VAL A 250 12.78 -6.04 16.77
C VAL A 250 12.02 -6.57 18.00
N PRO A 251 10.81 -6.08 18.30
CA PRO A 251 9.97 -6.70 19.32
C PRO A 251 9.44 -8.05 18.79
N GLY A 252 9.82 -9.16 19.43
CA GLY A 252 9.13 -10.44 19.30
C GLY A 252 9.70 -11.45 18.31
N LEU A 253 11.00 -11.76 18.40
CA LEU A 253 11.60 -12.89 17.68
C LEU A 253 11.31 -14.21 18.42
N VAL A 254 10.58 -15.12 17.78
CA VAL A 254 10.32 -16.49 18.29
C VAL A 254 11.01 -17.49 17.37
N VAL A 255 11.95 -18.28 17.92
CA VAL A 255 12.67 -19.34 17.18
C VAL A 255 12.28 -20.70 17.76
N GLY A 256 11.42 -21.46 17.09
CA GLY A 256 11.03 -22.81 17.53
C GLY A 256 11.80 -23.92 16.81
N GLY A 257 12.23 -24.96 17.55
CA GLY A 257 12.83 -26.19 16.98
C GLY A 257 13.51 -27.08 18.03
N SER A 258 13.84 -28.34 17.74
CA SER A 258 14.53 -29.22 18.71
C SER A 258 15.92 -28.70 19.10
N GLN A 259 16.61 -27.99 18.21
CA GLN A 259 17.80 -27.19 18.54
C GLN A 259 17.61 -25.77 17.99
N ALA A 260 17.75 -24.73 18.81
CA ALA A 260 17.55 -23.36 18.34
C ALA A 260 18.63 -22.40 18.89
N ALA A 261 19.15 -21.52 18.02
CA ALA A 261 20.20 -20.57 18.39
C ALA A 261 19.98 -19.16 17.83
N SER A 262 20.26 -18.15 18.66
CA SER A 262 20.16 -16.73 18.30
C SER A 262 21.43 -15.97 18.74
N PRO A 263 22.34 -15.65 17.80
CA PRO A 263 23.36 -14.62 18.02
C PRO A 263 22.76 -13.22 17.78
N SER A 264 22.89 -12.33 18.78
CA SER A 264 22.51 -10.91 18.69
C SER A 264 23.73 -9.99 18.80
N ALA A 265 23.82 -9.00 17.91
CA ALA A 265 24.90 -8.00 17.88
C ALA A 265 24.40 -6.55 18.09
N ALA A 266 23.14 -6.35 18.51
CA ALA A 266 22.51 -5.02 18.51
C ALA A 266 22.99 -4.10 19.66
N LEU A 267 23.18 -2.80 19.34
CA LEU A 267 23.81 -1.81 20.24
C LEU A 267 22.87 -1.05 21.18
N ALA A 268 21.55 -1.14 21.06
CA ALA A 268 20.59 -0.62 22.05
C ALA A 268 19.14 -0.98 21.67
N GLY A 269 18.30 -1.29 22.66
CA GLY A 269 16.86 -1.57 22.50
C GLY A 269 16.58 -3.07 22.48
N GLY A 270 15.96 -3.57 23.54
CA GLY A 270 15.97 -4.99 23.90
C GLY A 270 15.18 -5.91 22.97
N PRO A 271 15.66 -7.15 22.76
CA PRO A 271 14.83 -8.26 22.30
C PRO A 271 14.31 -9.08 23.49
N VAL A 272 13.03 -9.47 23.45
CA VAL A 272 12.56 -10.67 24.16
C VAL A 272 12.67 -11.79 23.14
N VAL A 273 13.81 -12.50 23.13
CA VAL A 273 13.96 -13.71 22.33
C VAL A 273 13.33 -14.85 23.13
N SER A 274 12.40 -15.58 22.52
CA SER A 274 11.91 -16.84 23.08
C SER A 274 12.36 -17.97 22.18
N VAL A 275 13.13 -18.89 22.76
CA VAL A 275 13.71 -20.05 22.09
C VAL A 275 13.09 -21.33 22.68
N PRO A 276 11.97 -21.85 22.16
CA PRO A 276 11.42 -23.14 22.59
C PRO A 276 12.11 -24.30 21.86
N GLY A 277 12.80 -25.18 22.59
CA GLY A 277 13.47 -26.36 22.02
C GLY A 277 14.01 -27.40 23.01
N SER A 278 14.55 -28.53 22.54
CA SER A 278 15.24 -29.49 23.42
C SER A 278 16.66 -29.03 23.79
N SER A 279 17.31 -28.25 22.93
CA SER A 279 18.56 -27.54 23.19
C SER A 279 18.46 -26.10 22.65
N GLY A 280 18.72 -25.10 23.49
CA GLY A 280 18.59 -23.69 23.12
C GLY A 280 19.86 -22.91 23.51
N SER A 281 20.36 -22.05 22.62
CA SER A 281 21.51 -21.18 22.93
C SER A 281 21.28 -19.73 22.48
N GLU A 282 21.62 -18.79 23.36
CA GLU A 282 21.63 -17.36 23.02
C GLU A 282 23.01 -16.76 23.32
N THR A 283 23.51 -15.94 22.41
CA THR A 283 24.72 -15.14 22.62
C THR A 283 24.36 -13.67 22.42
N ASP A 284 24.33 -12.89 23.51
CA ASP A 284 24.12 -11.44 23.47
C ASP A 284 25.45 -10.71 23.67
N THR A 285 25.85 -9.93 22.67
CA THR A 285 27.04 -9.07 22.72
C THR A 285 26.71 -7.58 22.93
N GLY A 286 25.43 -7.25 23.11
CA GLY A 286 24.89 -5.89 23.26
C GLY A 286 24.59 -5.45 24.70
N ARG A 287 24.19 -4.18 24.88
CA ARG A 287 23.78 -3.59 26.18
C ARG A 287 22.30 -3.80 26.47
N SER A 288 21.82 -5.04 26.44
CA SER A 288 20.38 -5.31 26.48
C SER A 288 19.92 -6.08 27.74
N ALA A 289 18.61 -6.02 28.01
CA ALA A 289 17.98 -6.53 29.22
C ALA A 289 17.19 -7.81 28.92
N GLY A 290 17.66 -8.94 29.46
CA GLY A 290 16.88 -10.16 29.69
C GLY A 290 16.63 -11.06 28.48
N ALA A 291 17.35 -12.19 28.45
CA ALA A 291 17.13 -13.33 27.56
C ALA A 291 16.15 -14.35 28.16
N PHE A 292 15.27 -14.97 27.36
CA PHE A 292 14.43 -16.10 27.79
C PHE A 292 14.65 -17.35 26.93
N VAL A 293 15.41 -18.31 27.46
CA VAL A 293 15.70 -19.58 26.80
C VAL A 293 14.98 -20.73 27.53
N ALA A 294 14.14 -21.50 26.82
CA ALA A 294 13.38 -22.61 27.40
C ALA A 294 13.71 -23.93 26.69
N GLY A 295 14.25 -24.91 27.43
CA GLY A 295 14.58 -26.22 26.87
C GLY A 295 15.34 -27.16 27.82
N SER A 296 15.45 -28.45 27.46
CA SER A 296 16.14 -29.44 28.29
C SER A 296 17.65 -29.18 28.45
N GLN A 297 18.27 -28.49 27.48
CA GLN A 297 19.67 -28.04 27.49
C GLN A 297 19.75 -26.57 27.04
N ALA A 298 19.51 -25.63 27.95
CA ALA A 298 19.53 -24.20 27.68
C ALA A 298 20.88 -23.58 28.09
N SER A 299 21.51 -22.79 27.21
CA SER A 299 22.71 -22.01 27.50
C SER A 299 22.55 -20.55 27.09
N THR A 300 23.05 -19.64 27.94
CA THR A 300 23.09 -18.21 27.65
C THR A 300 24.51 -17.71 27.87
N VAL A 301 25.00 -16.89 26.94
CA VAL A 301 26.26 -16.15 27.07
C VAL A 301 25.93 -14.67 26.90
N ALA A 302 26.18 -13.87 27.93
CA ALA A 302 25.95 -12.44 27.91
C ALA A 302 27.24 -11.71 28.33
N SER A 303 27.66 -10.70 27.57
CA SER A 303 28.72 -9.78 27.99
C SER A 303 28.10 -8.50 28.56
N ALA A 304 27.83 -8.47 29.87
CA ALA A 304 27.28 -7.28 30.51
C ALA A 304 28.37 -6.27 30.89
N ALA A 305 28.11 -4.97 30.67
CA ALA A 305 28.89 -3.91 31.32
C ALA A 305 28.55 -3.86 32.82
N PRO A 306 29.48 -3.41 33.70
CA PRO A 306 29.25 -3.36 35.15
C PRO A 306 27.98 -2.56 35.50
N GLY A 307 26.99 -3.20 36.13
CA GLY A 307 25.81 -2.52 36.72
C GLY A 307 24.43 -2.76 36.08
N ALA A 308 24.28 -3.67 35.10
CA ALA A 308 22.96 -4.03 34.57
C ALA A 308 22.23 -5.08 35.45
N PRO A 309 20.91 -4.98 35.70
CA PRO A 309 20.15 -5.99 36.42
C PRO A 309 20.02 -7.27 35.58
N GLN A 310 20.54 -8.38 36.11
CA GLN A 310 20.41 -9.72 35.56
C GLN A 310 19.10 -10.34 36.06
N MET A 311 18.10 -10.52 35.21
CA MET A 311 16.93 -11.36 35.51
C MET A 311 16.98 -12.60 34.63
N ILE A 312 17.14 -13.77 35.24
CA ILE A 312 17.26 -15.07 34.58
C ILE A 312 16.05 -15.91 34.97
N ALA A 313 15.27 -16.39 34.01
CA ALA A 313 14.28 -17.44 34.22
C ALA A 313 14.71 -18.71 33.45
N ARG A 314 15.33 -19.64 34.16
CA ARG A 314 15.68 -20.98 33.66
C ARG A 314 14.53 -21.95 33.91
N THR A 315 14.12 -22.67 32.87
CA THR A 315 13.40 -23.94 33.02
C THR A 315 14.06 -24.99 32.11
N GLY A 316 15.05 -25.71 32.65
CA GLY A 316 15.81 -26.77 31.99
C GLY A 316 16.73 -27.54 32.95
N LEU A 317 16.96 -28.84 32.69
CA LEU A 317 17.62 -29.79 33.62
C LEU A 317 19.15 -29.67 33.67
N GLN A 318 19.80 -29.10 32.65
CA GLN A 318 21.25 -28.85 32.61
C GLN A 318 21.53 -27.57 31.79
N GLY A 319 21.94 -26.49 32.45
CA GLY A 319 22.31 -25.24 31.77
C GLY A 319 23.58 -24.63 32.36
N VAL A 320 24.48 -24.15 31.50
CA VAL A 320 25.75 -23.51 31.85
C VAL A 320 25.69 -22.04 31.45
N GLU A 321 26.06 -21.16 32.39
CA GLU A 321 26.28 -19.73 32.14
C GLU A 321 27.80 -19.50 32.16
N ALA A 322 28.32 -18.77 31.17
CA ALA A 322 29.70 -18.30 31.15
C ALA A 322 29.68 -16.77 31.16
N ASP A 323 30.19 -16.18 32.24
CA ASP A 323 30.39 -14.73 32.37
C ASP A 323 31.84 -14.42 31.98
N SER A 324 32.04 -13.58 30.95
CA SER A 324 33.36 -13.08 30.55
C SER A 324 33.60 -11.68 31.13
N GLY A 325 33.66 -11.59 32.46
CA GLY A 325 34.11 -10.38 33.14
C GLY A 325 35.62 -10.19 32.98
N THR A 326 36.04 -9.17 32.22
CA THR A 326 37.43 -8.66 32.29
C THR A 326 37.58 -7.79 33.52
N SER A 327 38.53 -8.14 34.40
CA SER A 327 39.00 -7.32 35.55
C SER A 327 39.64 -6.02 35.11
#